data_AF-A0A089PDD3-F1
#
_entry.id   AF-A0A089PDD3-F1
#
_cell.length_a   1.000
_cell.length_b   1.000
_cell.length_c   1.000
_cell.angle_alpha   90.00
_cell.angle_beta   90.00
_cell.angle_gamma   90.00
#
_symmetry.space_group_name_H-M   'P 1'
#
loop_
_entity.id
_entity.type
_entity.pdbx_description
1 polymer ?
#
loop_
_entity_poly.entity_id
_entity_poly.type
_entity_poly.pdbx_seq_one_letter_code
_entity_poly.pdbx_strand_id
1 'polypeptide(L)'
;MIWPPVKAWTSKINLNGQLHFVAINYGGELLKRWVLLMSVLDSTVVVKVPWSQLVDLSKWEAGWDEINHRVSSKLVNNKSDIKTTNFSLPSIDSGLTIPISKKTIRPWFEKS
;
A
#
# COMPACT_ATOMS: atom_id res chain seq x y z
N MET A 1 -8.50 -3.22 20.55
CA MET A 1 -7.82 -3.69 19.32
C MET A 1 -7.26 -2.47 18.60
N ILE A 2 -5.95 -2.46 18.30
CA ILE A 2 -5.31 -1.37 17.56
C ILE A 2 -5.77 -1.49 16.11
N TRP A 3 -6.43 -0.46 15.59
CA TRP A 3 -7.05 -0.45 14.26
C TRP A 3 -6.28 0.51 13.34
N PRO A 4 -5.89 0.07 12.13
CA PRO A 4 -5.65 -1.28 11.65
C PRO A 4 -4.28 -1.76 12.16
N PRO A 5 -4.17 -3.00 12.63
CA PRO A 5 -2.93 -3.51 13.22
C PRO A 5 -1.92 -4.02 12.17
N VAL A 6 -2.34 -4.18 10.90
CA VAL A 6 -1.49 -4.69 9.81
C VAL A 6 -1.12 -3.57 8.85
N LYS A 7 0.18 -3.33 8.69
CA LYS A 7 0.71 -2.27 7.81
C LYS A 7 1.15 -2.77 6.43
N ALA A 8 1.51 -4.04 6.28
CA ALA A 8 1.96 -4.62 5.02
C ALA A 8 0.85 -5.45 4.36
N TRP A 9 0.68 -5.31 3.05
CA TRP A 9 -0.38 -5.98 2.30
C TRP A 9 0.12 -6.42 0.93
N THR A 10 -0.29 -7.61 0.51
CA THR A 10 -0.05 -8.15 -0.83
C THR A 10 -1.37 -8.26 -1.58
N SER A 11 -1.45 -7.70 -2.79
CA SER A 11 -2.60 -7.89 -3.66
C SER A 11 -2.47 -9.20 -4.42
N LYS A 12 -3.57 -9.97 -4.52
CA LYS A 12 -3.63 -11.19 -5.35
C LYS A 12 -3.77 -10.87 -6.84
N ILE A 13 -4.08 -9.62 -7.19
CA ILE A 13 -4.13 -9.14 -8.57
C ILE A 13 -3.07 -8.06 -8.79
N ASN A 14 -2.53 -8.00 -10.02
CA ASN A 14 -1.57 -6.98 -10.36
C ASN A 14 -2.26 -5.61 -10.51
N LEU A 15 -1.88 -4.64 -9.67
CA LEU A 15 -2.39 -3.28 -9.71
C LEU A 15 -1.32 -2.37 -10.30
N ASN A 16 -1.45 -2.05 -11.60
CA ASN A 16 -0.53 -1.18 -12.34
C ASN A 16 0.96 -1.59 -12.20
N GLY A 17 1.25 -2.88 -12.30
CA GLY A 17 2.59 -3.44 -12.16
C GLY A 17 3.01 -3.77 -10.73
N GLN A 18 2.18 -3.45 -9.73
CA GLN A 18 2.50 -3.53 -8.31
C GLN A 18 1.64 -4.59 -7.59
N LEU A 19 2.28 -5.37 -6.72
CA LEU A 19 1.62 -6.36 -5.85
C LEU A 19 1.78 -6.03 -4.37
N HIS A 20 2.86 -5.34 -4.00
CA HIS A 20 3.24 -5.10 -2.61
C HIS A 20 2.92 -3.69 -2.19
N PHE A 21 2.14 -3.59 -1.12
CA PHE A 21 1.61 -2.33 -0.63
C PHE A 21 1.88 -2.16 0.86
N VAL A 22 1.87 -0.90 1.28
CA VAL A 22 1.94 -0.50 2.68
C VAL A 22 0.78 0.44 3.02
N ALA A 23 0.20 0.27 4.20
CA ALA A 23 -0.84 1.14 4.73
C ALA A 23 -0.24 2.45 5.22
N ILE A 24 -0.69 3.56 4.63
CA ILE A 24 -0.15 4.90 4.89
C ILE A 24 -1.14 5.75 5.70
N ASN A 25 -2.43 5.54 5.48
CA ASN A 25 -3.50 6.19 6.22
C ASN A 25 -4.67 5.22 6.37
N TYR A 26 -5.48 5.43 7.39
CA TYR A 26 -6.69 4.64 7.62
C TYR A 26 -7.71 5.47 8.39
N GLY A 27 -8.98 5.11 8.25
CA GLY A 27 -10.06 5.84 8.88
C GLY A 27 -11.41 5.20 8.64
N GLY A 28 -12.46 5.95 8.95
CA GLY A 28 -13.84 5.48 8.89
C GLY A 28 -14.25 4.64 10.09
N GLU A 29 -15.54 4.36 10.16
CA GLU A 29 -16.18 3.73 11.32
C GLU A 29 -16.88 2.44 10.91
N LEU A 30 -16.82 1.42 11.78
CA LEU A 30 -17.53 0.15 11.61
C LEU A 30 -17.36 -0.43 10.19
N LEU A 31 -18.44 -0.54 9.42
CA LEU A 31 -18.48 -1.09 8.07
C LEU A 31 -17.94 -0.14 6.99
N LYS A 32 -17.78 1.15 7.31
CA LYS A 32 -17.23 2.18 6.43
C LYS A 32 -15.73 2.40 6.61
N ARG A 33 -15.07 1.51 7.36
CA ARG A 33 -13.63 1.49 7.54
C ARG A 33 -12.90 1.34 6.21
N TRP A 34 -11.79 2.05 6.06
CA TRP A 34 -10.96 2.01 4.87
C TRP A 34 -9.49 2.17 5.22
N VAL A 35 -8.64 1.68 4.32
CA VAL A 35 -7.19 1.79 4.40
C VAL A 35 -6.68 2.36 3.08
N LEU A 36 -5.81 3.38 3.16
CA LEU A 36 -5.07 3.90 2.03
C LEU A 36 -3.74 3.14 1.94
N LEU A 37 -3.56 2.45 0.83
CA LEU A 37 -2.39 1.63 0.52
C LEU A 37 -1.54 2.29 -0.56
N MET A 38 -0.23 2.18 -0.45
CA MET A 38 0.70 2.69 -1.44
C MET A 38 1.72 1.61 -1.85
N SER A 39 2.06 1.56 -3.14
CA SER A 39 3.05 0.62 -3.65
C SER A 39 4.41 0.85 -3.00
N VAL A 40 5.06 -0.24 -2.61
CA VAL A 40 6.35 -0.17 -1.88
C VAL A 40 7.52 0.11 -2.81
N LEU A 41 7.42 -0.34 -4.07
CA LEU A 41 8.55 -0.35 -5.00
C LEU A 41 8.94 1.06 -5.50
N ASP A 42 7.96 1.85 -5.92
CA ASP A 42 8.19 3.17 -6.53
C ASP A 42 7.21 4.24 -6.06
N SER A 43 6.29 3.91 -5.14
CA SER A 43 5.26 4.82 -4.62
C SER A 43 4.32 5.42 -5.69
N THR A 44 4.29 4.84 -6.90
CA THR A 44 3.49 5.37 -8.02
C THR A 44 2.02 4.99 -7.95
N VAL A 45 1.67 3.95 -7.19
CA VAL A 45 0.29 3.44 -7.08
C VAL A 45 -0.21 3.67 -5.67
N VAL A 46 -1.29 4.44 -5.54
CA VAL A 46 -2.02 4.65 -4.28
C VAL A 46 -3.46 4.20 -4.46
N VAL A 47 -3.95 3.32 -3.59
CA VAL A 47 -5.31 2.78 -3.66
C VAL A 47 -6.00 2.87 -2.30
N LYS A 48 -7.25 3.35 -2.30
CA LYS A 48 -8.10 3.38 -1.11
C LYS A 48 -8.99 2.14 -1.11
N VAL A 49 -8.81 1.26 -0.14
CA VAL A 49 -9.48 -0.05 -0.08
C VAL A 49 -10.44 -0.09 1.11
N PRO A 50 -11.73 -0.43 0.90
CA PRO A 50 -12.64 -0.71 2.00
C PRO A 50 -12.15 -1.89 2.85
N TRP A 51 -12.31 -1.82 4.16
CA TRP A 51 -11.86 -2.91 5.05
C TRP A 51 -12.48 -4.26 4.70
N SER A 52 -13.75 -4.28 4.29
CA SER A 52 -14.45 -5.48 3.85
C SER A 52 -13.80 -6.17 2.65
N GLN A 53 -13.15 -5.40 1.77
CA GLN A 53 -12.37 -5.96 0.66
C GLN A 53 -10.98 -6.37 1.12
N LEU A 54 -10.39 -5.65 2.08
CA LEU A 54 -9.05 -5.92 2.56
C LEU A 54 -8.94 -7.22 3.37
N VAL A 55 -10.02 -7.64 4.03
CA VAL A 55 -10.12 -8.94 4.74
C VAL A 55 -10.54 -10.10 3.84
N ASP A 56 -10.85 -9.83 2.57
CA ASP A 56 -11.18 -10.86 1.59
C ASP A 56 -9.90 -11.50 1.05
N LEU A 57 -9.59 -12.71 1.53
CA LEU A 57 -8.38 -13.46 1.19
C LEU A 57 -8.27 -13.82 -0.31
N SER A 58 -9.35 -13.72 -1.08
CA SER A 58 -9.30 -13.86 -2.54
C SER A 58 -8.68 -12.64 -3.24
N LYS A 59 -8.60 -11.49 -2.56
CA LYS A 59 -8.12 -10.21 -3.10
C LYS A 59 -6.83 -9.74 -2.45
N TRP A 60 -6.72 -9.91 -1.13
CA TRP A 60 -5.63 -9.35 -0.33
C TRP A 60 -5.11 -10.35 0.68
N GLU A 61 -3.81 -10.25 0.93
CA GLU A 61 -3.14 -11.00 1.98
C GLU A 61 -2.40 -10.03 2.91
N ALA A 62 -2.48 -10.32 4.22
CA ALA A 62 -1.79 -9.57 5.24
C ALA A 62 -0.30 -9.96 5.26
N GLY A 63 0.58 -8.98 5.26
CA GLY A 63 2.03 -9.18 5.10
C GLY A 63 2.49 -9.11 3.65
N TRP A 64 3.81 -9.17 3.47
CA TRP A 64 4.42 -9.41 2.17
C TRP A 64 4.66 -10.90 2.02
N ASP A 65 3.97 -11.52 1.08
CA ASP A 65 4.09 -12.95 0.83
C ASP A 65 5.36 -13.23 0.01
N GLU A 66 6.39 -13.73 0.67
CA GLU A 66 7.69 -14.09 0.07
C GLU A 66 7.63 -15.35 -0.80
N ILE A 67 6.56 -16.15 -0.73
CA ILE A 67 6.50 -17.49 -1.32
C ILE A 67 5.86 -17.46 -2.70
N ASN A 68 4.85 -16.60 -2.93
CA ASN A 68 4.13 -16.53 -4.21
C ASN A 68 4.72 -15.57 -5.26
N HIS A 69 5.99 -15.15 -5.13
CA HIS A 69 6.69 -14.24 -6.04
C HIS A 69 7.00 -14.78 -7.46
N ARG A 70 6.16 -15.64 -8.05
CA ARG A 70 6.35 -16.03 -9.46
C ARG A 70 6.18 -14.85 -10.43
N VAL A 71 5.55 -13.75 -9.99
CA VAL A 71 5.45 -12.50 -10.76
C VAL A 71 6.07 -11.36 -9.95
N SER A 72 7.25 -10.91 -10.38
CA SER A 72 7.91 -9.76 -9.76
C SER A 72 7.17 -8.46 -10.07
N SER A 73 7.03 -7.59 -9.07
CA SER A 73 6.54 -6.21 -9.29
C SER A 73 7.54 -5.48 -10.19
N LYS A 74 7.04 -4.74 -11.18
CA LYS A 74 7.91 -4.03 -12.13
C LYS A 74 8.03 -2.58 -11.69
N LEU A 75 9.23 -2.01 -11.81
CA LEU A 75 9.40 -0.56 -11.71
C LEU A 75 8.63 0.08 -12.87
N VAL A 76 7.59 0.85 -12.55
CA VAL A 76 6.78 1.52 -13.56
C VAL A 76 7.21 2.98 -13.58
N ASN A 77 8.01 3.34 -14.58
CA ASN A 77 8.55 4.70 -14.70
C ASN A 77 7.54 5.60 -15.42
N ASN A 78 6.34 5.74 -14.86
CA ASN A 78 5.33 6.66 -15.36
C ASN A 78 5.60 8.03 -14.73
N LYS A 79 5.93 9.03 -15.57
CA LYS A 79 5.84 10.45 -15.15
C LYS A 79 4.35 10.77 -15.02
N SER A 80 3.75 10.45 -13.89
CA SER A 80 2.36 10.83 -13.59
C SER A 80 2.35 11.91 -12.52
N ASP A 81 1.71 13.02 -12.82
CA ASP A 81 1.33 14.01 -11.81
C ASP A 81 0.44 13.32 -10.79
N ILE A 82 0.92 13.21 -9.55
CA ILE A 82 0.16 12.63 -8.44
C ILE A 82 -1.01 13.56 -8.18
N LYS A 83 -2.20 13.16 -8.65
CA LYS A 83 -3.42 13.94 -8.44
C LYS A 83 -3.91 13.71 -7.01
N THR A 84 -3.53 14.60 -6.10
CA THR A 84 -3.99 14.56 -4.71
C THR A 84 -5.50 14.79 -4.66
N THR A 85 -6.27 13.77 -4.31
CA THR A 85 -7.69 13.95 -3.95
C THR A 85 -7.77 14.41 -2.51
N ASN A 86 -8.25 15.63 -2.28
CA ASN A 86 -8.52 16.14 -0.93
C ASN A 86 -9.59 15.26 -0.26
N PHE A 87 -9.25 14.66 0.90
CA PHE A 87 -10.18 13.88 1.69
C PHE A 87 -10.71 14.74 2.85
N SER A 88 -12.03 14.76 3.03
CA SER A 88 -12.70 15.57 4.07
C SER A 88 -12.87 14.87 5.41
N LEU A 89 -12.47 13.60 5.54
CA LEU A 89 -12.61 12.81 6.76
C LEU A 89 -11.29 12.72 7.51
N PRO A 90 -11.31 12.75 8.86
CA PRO A 90 -10.10 12.54 9.65
C PRO A 90 -9.51 11.15 9.38
N SER A 91 -8.20 11.11 9.15
CA SER A 91 -7.41 9.88 9.02
C SER A 91 -6.34 9.83 10.09
N ILE A 92 -5.92 8.62 10.41
CA ILE A 92 -4.78 8.38 11.30
C ILE A 92 -3.61 7.98 10.41
N ASP A 93 -2.49 8.69 10.59
CA ASP A 93 -1.23 8.38 9.92
C ASP A 93 -0.66 7.05 10.45
N SER A 94 -0.07 6.26 9.56
CA SER A 94 0.49 4.96 9.97
C SER A 94 1.83 5.07 10.71
N GLY A 95 2.40 6.27 10.85
CA GLY A 95 3.72 6.52 11.42
C GLY A 95 4.85 6.04 10.52
N LEU A 96 4.57 5.76 9.24
CA LEU A 96 5.56 5.29 8.28
C LEU A 96 6.11 6.47 7.48
N THR A 97 7.39 6.74 7.62
CA THR A 97 8.09 7.69 6.75
C THR A 97 8.17 7.11 5.34
N ILE A 98 7.51 7.76 4.38
CA ILE A 98 7.57 7.42 2.96
C ILE A 98 8.48 8.43 2.30
N PRO A 99 9.65 8.02 1.77
CA PRO A 99 10.48 8.93 1.03
C PRO A 99 9.81 9.28 -0.30
N ILE A 100 9.60 10.57 -0.52
CA ILE A 100 8.97 11.13 -1.72
C ILE A 100 10.01 11.30 -2.85
N SER A 101 11.29 11.01 -2.59
CA SER A 101 12.39 11.20 -3.53
C SER A 101 13.05 9.88 -3.93
N LYS A 102 13.38 9.75 -5.22
CA LYS A 102 14.13 8.59 -5.77
C LYS A 102 15.51 8.38 -5.12
N LYS A 103 16.04 9.37 -4.39
CA LYS A 103 17.35 9.29 -3.72
C LYS A 103 17.30 8.54 -2.39
N THR A 104 16.13 8.15 -1.91
CA THR A 104 15.98 7.47 -0.63
C THR A 104 15.44 6.06 -0.89
N ILE A 105 16.32 5.19 -1.39
CA ILE A 105 16.07 3.75 -1.45
C ILE A 105 15.97 3.26 0.00
N ARG A 106 15.00 2.41 0.33
CA ARG A 106 14.88 1.86 1.69
C ARG A 106 16.16 1.06 2.02
N PRO A 107 16.69 1.11 3.24
CA PRO A 107 17.92 0.38 3.60
C PRO A 107 17.85 -1.13 3.32
N TRP A 108 16.67 -1.74 3.44
CA TRP A 108 16.47 -3.17 3.16
C TRP A 108 16.45 -3.54 1.66
N PHE A 109 16.56 -2.57 0.75
CA PHE A 109 16.78 -2.78 -0.68
C PHE A 109 18.25 -2.60 -1.10
N GLU A 110 19.16 -2.31 -0.16
CA GLU A 110 20.58 -2.34 -0.48
C GLU A 110 20.98 -3.78 -0.79
N LYS A 111 21.51 -4.00 -2.00
CA LYS A 111 22.02 -5.31 -2.45
C LYS A 111 23.09 -5.79 -1.47
N SER A 112 22.85 -6.97 -0.89
CA SER A 112 23.89 -7.91 -0.46
C SER A 112 24.93 -8.14 -1.56
#